data_AF-A0A1E5AKE1-F1
#
_entry.id   AF-A0A1E5AKE1-F1
#
_cell.length_a   1.000
_cell.length_b   1.000
_cell.length_c   1.000
_cell.angle_alpha   90.00
_cell.angle_beta   90.00
_cell.angle_gamma   90.00
#
_symmetry.space_group_name_H-M   'P 1'
#
loop_
_entity.id
_entity.type
_entity.pdbx_description
1 polymer ?
#
loop_
_entity_poly.entity_id
_entity_poly.type
_entity_poly.pdbx_seq_one_letter_code
_entity_poly.pdbx_strand_id
1 'polypeptide(L)'
;MWTRQLAGKAHSLIAAVAAISFTALPCIAQDQQYEGDILLGSCLPPEDPYPFEPPEDPELRQLINEEYQQYIRDAEDYINCLRQEHGLAIKKTREVLNRYVELFGQEAALQSTGQ
;
A
#
# COMPACT_ATOMS: atom_id res chain seq x y z
N MET A 1 52.20 63.78 17.05
CA MET A 1 52.56 64.56 15.84
C MET A 1 53.27 63.58 14.91
N TRP A 2 52.93 63.40 13.64
CA TRP A 2 52.32 64.32 12.66
C TRP A 2 51.07 63.72 11.97
N THR A 3 50.36 64.53 11.17
CA THR A 3 49.13 64.16 10.42
C THR A 3 49.18 64.64 8.96
N ARG A 4 48.19 64.18 8.16
CA ARG A 4 47.76 64.60 6.79
C ARG A 4 48.27 63.70 5.64
N GLN A 5 47.38 62.95 4.95
CA GLN A 5 46.42 63.34 3.86
C GLN A 5 47.15 63.60 2.53
N LEU A 6 46.69 63.28 1.31
CA LEU A 6 45.43 62.79 0.67
C LEU A 6 45.86 62.10 -0.67
N ALA A 7 45.10 61.31 -1.45
CA ALA A 7 43.72 60.79 -1.46
C ALA A 7 43.67 59.47 -2.29
N GLY A 8 42.47 58.87 -2.51
CA GLY A 8 42.31 57.73 -3.45
C GLY A 8 40.90 57.13 -3.50
N LYS A 9 39.88 57.88 -3.93
CA LYS A 9 38.53 57.33 -4.17
C LYS A 9 38.50 56.51 -5.45
N ALA A 10 38.00 55.28 -5.39
CA ALA A 10 37.12 54.70 -6.41
C ALA A 10 36.27 53.59 -5.78
N HIS A 11 34.95 53.65 -5.98
CA HIS A 11 34.06 52.54 -5.60
C HIS A 11 34.04 51.51 -6.73
N SER A 12 34.07 50.22 -6.37
CA SER A 12 33.30 49.21 -7.10
C SER A 12 32.91 48.09 -6.15
N LEU A 13 31.62 48.02 -5.86
CA LEU A 13 30.98 46.86 -5.26
C LEU A 13 31.04 45.73 -6.29
N ILE A 14 31.79 44.67 -6.01
CA ILE A 14 31.61 43.38 -6.71
C ILE A 14 30.92 42.46 -5.72
N ALA A 15 29.75 41.98 -6.13
CA ALA A 15 28.80 41.30 -5.26
C ALA A 15 29.36 40.00 -4.67
N ALA A 16 28.89 39.66 -3.48
CA ALA A 16 29.10 38.35 -2.90
C ALA A 16 28.41 37.30 -3.78
N VAL A 17 29.20 36.43 -4.42
CA VAL A 17 28.70 35.19 -5.02
C VAL A 17 28.91 34.07 -4.01
N ALA A 18 27.99 33.97 -3.05
CA ALA A 18 27.89 32.81 -2.18
C ALA A 18 27.35 31.63 -3.01
N ALA A 19 28.23 30.98 -3.77
CA ALA A 19 27.95 29.72 -4.43
C ALA A 19 27.86 28.61 -3.38
N ILE A 20 26.75 28.58 -2.63
CA ILE A 20 26.34 27.40 -1.88
C ILE A 20 25.95 26.37 -2.93
N SER A 21 26.92 25.55 -3.31
CA SER A 21 26.71 24.38 -4.13
C SER A 21 25.66 23.51 -3.44
N PHE A 22 24.46 23.45 -4.02
CA PHE A 22 23.54 22.35 -3.78
C PHE A 22 24.28 21.06 -4.18
N THR A 23 24.92 20.41 -3.21
CA THR A 23 25.09 18.97 -3.29
C THR A 23 23.68 18.42 -3.41
N ALA A 24 23.31 18.01 -4.62
CA ALA A 24 22.07 17.28 -4.83
C ALA A 24 22.13 16.09 -3.87
N LEU A 25 21.34 16.18 -2.79
CA LEU A 25 21.00 15.01 -2.01
C LEU A 25 20.53 14.00 -3.05
N PRO A 26 21.15 12.82 -3.19
CA PRO A 26 20.50 11.78 -3.93
C PRO A 26 19.16 11.63 -3.23
N CYS A 27 18.06 11.92 -3.94
CA CYS A 27 16.79 11.31 -3.60
C CYS A 27 17.13 9.84 -3.53
N ILE A 28 17.19 9.32 -2.31
CA ILE A 28 17.31 7.89 -2.11
C ILE A 28 16.08 7.37 -2.84
N ALA A 29 16.33 6.80 -4.02
CA ALA A 29 15.41 5.86 -4.61
C ALA A 29 15.34 4.78 -3.56
N GLN A 30 14.40 4.95 -2.64
CA GLN A 30 13.96 3.90 -1.76
C GLN A 30 13.40 2.91 -2.75
N ASP A 31 14.24 1.96 -3.10
CA ASP A 31 13.84 0.67 -3.63
C ASP A 31 12.95 0.10 -2.54
N GLN A 32 11.68 0.52 -2.58
CA GLN A 32 10.64 -0.09 -1.82
C GLN A 32 10.56 -1.47 -2.43
N GLN A 33 11.30 -2.39 -1.83
CA GLN A 33 11.02 -3.81 -1.87
C GLN A 33 9.69 -4.02 -1.13
N TYR A 34 8.66 -3.42 -1.72
CA TYR A 34 7.28 -3.73 -1.54
C TYR A 34 7.18 -5.10 -2.21
N GLU A 35 7.37 -6.15 -1.42
CA GLU A 35 7.03 -7.51 -1.82
C GLU A 35 5.52 -7.49 -2.06
N GLY A 36 5.18 -7.15 -3.30
CA GLY A 36 3.84 -7.01 -3.82
C GLY A 36 3.22 -8.38 -4.02
N ASP A 37 3.10 -9.14 -2.94
CA ASP A 37 2.37 -10.40 -2.84
C ASP A 37 0.85 -10.10 -2.80
N ILE A 38 0.40 -9.33 -3.80
CA ILE A 38 -0.95 -8.74 -3.89
C ILE A 38 -1.51 -8.90 -5.33
N LEU A 39 -1.14 -9.97 -6.05
CA LEU A 39 -1.68 -10.25 -7.39
C LEU A 39 -2.00 -11.73 -7.72
N LEU A 40 -1.96 -12.64 -6.74
CA LEU A 40 -2.88 -13.78 -6.71
C LEU A 40 -3.75 -13.61 -5.47
N GLY A 41 -5.08 -13.68 -5.62
CA GLY A 41 -6.00 -13.48 -4.51
C GLY A 41 -5.77 -14.53 -3.42
N SER A 42 -5.55 -14.09 -2.18
CA SER A 42 -5.30 -14.99 -1.04
C SER A 42 -6.44 -15.99 -0.81
N CYS A 43 -7.66 -15.63 -1.23
CA CYS A 43 -8.81 -16.50 -1.37
C CYS A 43 -9.35 -16.43 -2.80
N LEU A 44 -9.47 -17.57 -3.48
CA LEU A 44 -10.09 -17.68 -4.80
C LEU A 44 -11.51 -18.27 -4.66
N PRO A 45 -12.53 -17.71 -5.32
CA PRO A 45 -13.85 -18.31 -5.35
C PRO A 45 -13.80 -19.63 -6.15
N PRO A 46 -14.66 -20.61 -5.82
CA PRO A 46 -14.84 -21.81 -6.65
C PRO A 46 -15.41 -21.49 -8.03
N GLU A 47 -15.20 -22.41 -8.98
CA GLU A 47 -15.82 -22.35 -10.32
C GLU A 47 -17.29 -22.77 -10.23
N ASP A 48 -18.19 -22.07 -10.93
CA ASP A 48 -19.63 -22.37 -10.93
C ASP A 48 -19.89 -23.79 -11.49
N PRO A 49 -20.74 -24.60 -10.84
CA PRO A 49 -21.08 -25.95 -11.31
C PRO A 49 -21.96 -25.92 -12.56
N TYR A 50 -22.15 -27.08 -13.20
CA TYR A 50 -22.99 -27.25 -14.40
C TYR A 50 -24.31 -26.44 -14.37
N PRO A 51 -24.52 -25.45 -15.26
CA PRO A 51 -25.56 -24.42 -15.07
C PRO A 51 -26.93 -24.75 -15.70
N PHE A 52 -27.14 -25.97 -16.19
CA PHE A 52 -28.37 -26.37 -16.90
C PHE A 52 -29.09 -27.52 -16.18
N GLU A 53 -30.35 -27.79 -16.59
CA GLU A 53 -31.12 -28.93 -16.09
C GLU A 53 -30.36 -30.25 -16.33
N PRO A 54 -30.16 -31.11 -15.30
CA PRO A 54 -29.48 -32.38 -15.48
C PRO A 54 -30.22 -33.29 -16.48
N PRO A 55 -29.53 -33.94 -17.42
CA PRO A 55 -30.14 -34.89 -18.35
C PRO A 55 -30.62 -36.15 -17.63
N GLU A 56 -31.49 -36.96 -18.24
CA GLU A 56 -31.98 -38.20 -17.59
C GLU A 56 -30.95 -39.34 -17.55
N ASP A 57 -29.78 -39.17 -18.17
CA ASP A 57 -28.71 -40.16 -18.14
C ASP A 57 -28.12 -40.33 -16.73
N PRO A 58 -28.16 -41.53 -16.12
CA PRO A 58 -27.76 -41.72 -14.73
C PRO A 58 -26.28 -41.41 -14.44
N GLU A 59 -25.38 -41.69 -15.38
CA GLU A 59 -23.94 -41.47 -15.23
C GLU A 59 -23.64 -39.96 -15.25
N LEU A 60 -24.18 -39.25 -16.23
CA LEU A 60 -24.03 -37.80 -16.34
C LEU A 60 -24.72 -37.05 -15.19
N ARG A 61 -25.86 -37.53 -14.68
CA ARG A 61 -26.46 -36.96 -13.45
C ARG A 61 -25.58 -37.15 -12.22
N GLN A 62 -24.92 -38.29 -12.09
CA GLN A 62 -24.03 -38.53 -10.96
C GLN A 62 -22.85 -37.56 -11.01
N LEU A 63 -22.23 -37.38 -12.19
CA LEU A 63 -21.13 -36.43 -12.40
C LEU A 63 -21.55 -34.99 -12.04
N ILE A 64 -22.69 -34.52 -12.55
CA ILE A 64 -23.22 -33.18 -12.22
C ILE A 64 -23.47 -33.04 -10.70
N ASN A 65 -24.06 -34.05 -10.05
CA ASN A 65 -24.24 -34.02 -8.60
C ASN A 65 -22.88 -33.95 -7.85
N GLU A 66 -21.84 -34.63 -8.34
CA GLU A 66 -20.50 -34.59 -7.76
C GLU A 66 -19.86 -33.19 -7.91
N GLU A 67 -20.04 -32.50 -9.04
CA GLU A 67 -19.64 -31.10 -9.24
C GLU A 67 -20.31 -30.16 -8.23
N TYR A 68 -21.64 -30.24 -8.07
CA TYR A 68 -22.38 -29.42 -7.10
C TYR A 68 -21.92 -29.68 -5.65
N GLN A 69 -21.63 -30.93 -5.30
CA GLN A 69 -21.07 -31.27 -3.98
C GLN A 69 -19.65 -30.74 -3.80
N GLN A 70 -18.84 -30.69 -4.87
CA GLN A 70 -17.49 -30.14 -4.84
C GLN A 70 -17.52 -28.62 -4.67
N TYR A 71 -18.35 -27.91 -5.44
CA TYR A 71 -18.59 -26.47 -5.29
C TYR A 71 -18.94 -26.08 -3.86
N ILE A 72 -19.80 -26.83 -3.17
CA ILE A 72 -20.19 -26.54 -1.78
C ILE A 72 -18.99 -26.63 -0.84
N ARG A 73 -18.14 -27.66 -0.97
CA ARG A 73 -16.92 -27.82 -0.15
C ARG A 73 -15.93 -26.68 -0.40
N ASP A 74 -15.69 -26.35 -1.67
CA ASP A 74 -14.74 -25.30 -2.05
C ASP A 74 -15.26 -23.90 -1.65
N ALA A 75 -16.58 -23.69 -1.65
CA ALA A 75 -17.21 -22.48 -1.13
C ALA A 75 -17.06 -22.35 0.40
N GLU A 76 -17.15 -23.45 1.16
CA GLU A 76 -16.87 -23.45 2.60
C GLU A 76 -15.41 -23.06 2.90
N ASP A 77 -14.45 -23.63 2.17
CA ASP A 77 -13.03 -23.30 2.30
C ASP A 77 -12.73 -21.84 1.88
N TYR A 78 -13.33 -21.36 0.79
CA TYR A 78 -13.25 -19.96 0.36
C TYR A 78 -13.78 -18.99 1.44
N ILE A 79 -14.94 -19.28 2.04
CA ILE A 79 -15.51 -18.48 3.14
C ILE A 79 -14.61 -18.51 4.39
N ASN A 80 -14.01 -19.66 4.69
CA ASN A 80 -13.07 -19.80 5.81
C ASN A 80 -11.80 -18.96 5.59
N CYS A 81 -11.26 -18.97 4.38
CA CYS A 81 -10.15 -18.10 3.97
C CYS A 81 -10.52 -16.62 4.12
N LEU A 82 -11.66 -16.17 3.56
CA LEU A 82 -12.09 -14.77 3.65
C LEU A 82 -12.22 -14.30 5.11
N ARG A 83 -12.68 -15.17 6.01
CA ARG A 83 -12.79 -14.87 7.45
C ARG A 83 -11.42 -14.64 8.09
N GLN A 84 -10.41 -15.43 7.70
CA GLN A 84 -9.03 -15.25 8.16
C GLN A 84 -8.44 -13.93 7.65
N GLU A 85 -8.56 -13.67 6.34
CA GLU A 85 -8.04 -12.45 5.71
C GLU A 85 -8.65 -11.18 6.29
N HIS A 86 -9.97 -11.18 6.51
CA HIS A 86 -10.66 -10.08 7.19
C HIS A 86 -10.12 -9.85 8.62
N GLY A 87 -9.84 -10.93 9.36
CA GLY A 87 -9.20 -10.86 10.68
C GLY A 87 -7.79 -10.27 10.63
N LEU A 88 -6.98 -10.66 9.64
CA LEU A 88 -5.64 -10.13 9.41
C LEU A 88 -5.68 -8.64 9.01
N ALA A 89 -6.60 -8.24 8.13
CA ALA A 89 -6.79 -6.84 7.72
C ALA A 89 -7.18 -5.95 8.91
N ILE A 90 -8.10 -6.39 9.78
CA ILE A 90 -8.45 -5.68 11.02
C ILE A 90 -7.25 -5.58 11.95
N LYS A 91 -6.51 -6.67 12.16
CA LYS A 91 -5.31 -6.68 13.01
C LYS A 91 -4.28 -5.68 12.48
N LYS A 92 -3.95 -5.73 11.19
CA LYS A 92 -2.96 -4.85 10.55
C LYS A 92 -3.39 -3.38 10.61
N THR A 93 -4.67 -3.10 10.37
CA THR A 93 -5.23 -1.74 10.50
C THR A 93 -5.05 -1.20 11.92
N ARG A 94 -5.32 -2.02 12.95
CA ARG A 94 -5.11 -1.63 14.36
C ARG A 94 -3.63 -1.41 14.69
N GLU A 95 -2.72 -2.25 14.20
CA GLU A 95 -1.28 -2.07 14.39
C GLU A 95 -0.78 -0.75 13.79
N VAL A 96 -1.16 -0.45 12.54
CA VAL A 96 -0.80 0.79 11.85
C VAL A 96 -1.43 2.01 12.55
N LEU A 97 -2.70 1.91 12.96
CA LEU A 97 -3.38 2.97 13.72
C LEU A 97 -2.67 3.26 15.05
N ASN A 98 -2.37 2.23 15.84
CA ASN A 98 -1.67 2.40 17.11
C ASN A 98 -0.31 3.07 16.90
N ARG A 99 0.43 2.67 15.86
CA ARG A 99 1.71 3.27 15.50
C ARG A 99 1.58 4.73 15.02
N TYR A 100 0.51 5.06 14.32
CA TYR A 100 0.20 6.44 13.91
C TYR A 100 -0.08 7.33 15.14
N VAL A 101 -0.89 6.86 16.08
CA VAL A 101 -1.15 7.57 17.35
C VAL A 101 0.11 7.71 18.21
N GLU A 102 0.95 6.67 18.28
CA GLU A 102 2.22 6.70 19.02
C GLU A 102 3.19 7.77 18.46
N LEU A 103 3.28 7.89 17.14
CA LEU A 103 4.21 8.80 16.46
C LEU A 103 3.73 10.26 16.41
N PHE A 104 2.42 10.48 16.23
CA PHE A 104 1.86 11.81 15.92
C PHE A 104 0.97 12.37 17.04
N GLY A 105 0.56 11.57 18.02
CA GLY A 105 -0.20 12.03 19.18
C GLY A 105 -1.50 12.76 18.81
N GLN A 106 -1.56 14.06 19.10
CA GLN A 106 -2.73 14.91 18.78
C GLN A 106 -2.88 15.19 17.27
N GLU A 107 -1.82 15.05 16.49
CA GLU A 107 -1.86 15.20 15.02
C GLU A 107 -2.41 13.94 14.33
N ALA A 108 -2.63 12.85 15.07
CA ALA A 108 -3.18 11.59 14.56
C ALA A 108 -4.71 11.66 14.30
N ALA A 109 -5.15 12.65 13.54
CA ALA A 109 -6.54 12.90 13.22
C ALA A 109 -7.04 11.91 12.14
N LEU A 110 -7.79 10.88 12.55
CA LEU A 110 -8.44 9.96 11.62
C LEU A 110 -9.53 10.66 10.81
N GLN A 111 -9.32 10.79 9.51
CA GLN A 111 -10.37 11.14 8.55
C GLN A 111 -10.95 9.84 7.96
N SER A 112 -12.05 9.37 8.54
CA SER A 112 -12.83 8.27 7.95
C SER A 112 -13.64 8.79 6.77
N THR A 113 -13.56 8.12 5.62
CA THR A 113 -14.44 8.35 4.47
C THR A 113 -15.70 7.47 4.50
N GLY A 114 -15.99 6.83 5.65
CA GLY A 114 -17.11 5.90 5.80
C GLY A 114 -18.46 6.57 5.58
N GLN A 115 -19.21 6.04 4.60
CA GLN A 115 -20.67 6.10 4.53
C GLN A 115 -21.25 4.86 5.21
#